data_AF-M0EUF0-F1
#
_entry.id   AF-M0EUF0-F1
#
_cell.length_a   1.000
_cell.length_b   1.000
_cell.length_c   1.000
_cell.angle_alpha   90.00
_cell.angle_beta   90.00
_cell.angle_gamma   90.00
#
_symmetry.space_group_name_H-M   'P 1'
#
loop_
_entity.id
_entity.type
_entity.pdbx_description
1 polymer ?
#
loop_
_entity_poly.entity_id
_entity_poly.type
_entity_poly.pdbx_seq_one_letter_code
_entity_poly.pdbx_strand_id
1 'polypeptide(L)'
;MTPELTRRGRVAGVVGLVAAASALAAGGRALDAIVIPVAIALAAGYVQVSRVDVPAVRHVTPPDGFVGETREVRLEFGPEAARDGDASGPSFLADVRVQVDAGLEGPTAPIRAAVGTEPVSYAVAYRERGERTLGPVDLTVTDVFGLFERELVVDETDAVTVYPPRDPVPTRFRRELYAADAVDVSRRREEFDRLREYTRGDAVRDVHWATTAKRDEIVVKEFAAETARNRVTIAGGTEVRGGEAGGRGDRDGRERSGFGAAARGGDSAADHSASAAAADELARATASLALALLDDGVPVDVRLPGGRVSAAPGGRGRREVLELAARTGPGAVADDEADVTIVADADGARFRAGDRSVSFADLRREAEGERTTGDDAERRRADDAADGREVASP
;
A
#
# COMPACT_ATOMS: atom_id res chain seq x y z
N MET A 1 10.54 0.67 -33.09
CA MET A 1 11.74 -0.09 -33.51
C MET A 1 11.40 -0.97 -34.72
N THR A 2 12.39 -1.33 -35.53
CA THR A 2 12.24 -2.20 -36.71
C THR A 2 12.23 -3.68 -36.31
N PRO A 3 11.58 -4.58 -37.09
CA PRO A 3 11.64 -6.02 -36.83
C PRO A 3 13.07 -6.59 -36.92
N GLU A 4 13.42 -7.49 -36.02
CA GLU A 4 14.70 -8.22 -35.99
C GLU A 4 14.50 -9.72 -36.21
N LEU A 5 15.55 -10.40 -36.70
CA LEU A 5 15.54 -11.85 -36.89
C LEU A 5 15.88 -12.57 -35.58
N THR A 6 14.97 -13.44 -35.15
CA THR A 6 15.21 -14.38 -34.05
C THR A 6 16.29 -15.40 -34.45
N ARG A 7 16.77 -16.18 -33.47
CA ARG A 7 17.69 -17.30 -33.77
C ARG A 7 17.09 -18.28 -34.80
N ARG A 8 15.78 -18.55 -34.75
CA ARG A 8 15.09 -19.42 -35.72
C ARG A 8 15.01 -18.77 -37.09
N GLY A 9 14.71 -17.47 -37.15
CA GLY A 9 14.73 -16.69 -38.39
C GLY A 9 16.08 -16.72 -39.08
N ARG A 10 17.17 -16.54 -38.33
CA ARG A 10 18.55 -16.61 -38.88
C ARG A 10 18.86 -18.00 -39.44
N VAL A 11 18.51 -19.07 -38.71
CA VAL A 11 18.72 -20.45 -39.18
C VAL A 11 17.89 -20.73 -40.43
N ALA A 12 16.61 -20.36 -40.45
CA ALA A 12 15.74 -20.52 -41.61
C ALA A 12 16.27 -19.74 -42.82
N GLY A 13 16.72 -18.50 -42.61
CA GLY A 13 17.35 -17.69 -43.66
C GLY A 13 18.61 -18.33 -44.24
N VAL A 14 19.51 -18.84 -43.39
CA VAL A 14 20.73 -19.54 -43.83
C VAL A 14 20.39 -20.82 -44.59
N VAL A 15 19.46 -21.65 -44.09
CA VAL A 15 19.03 -22.88 -44.77
C VAL A 15 18.40 -22.56 -46.12
N GLY A 16 17.54 -21.55 -46.19
CA GLY A 16 16.93 -21.09 -47.44
C GLY A 16 17.97 -20.60 -48.45
N LEU A 17 18.98 -19.84 -48.00
CA LEU A 17 20.06 -19.33 -48.85
C LEU A 17 20.95 -20.47 -49.38
N VAL A 18 21.32 -21.42 -48.53
CA VAL A 18 22.11 -22.60 -48.93
C VAL A 18 21.33 -23.46 -49.93
N ALA A 19 20.03 -23.68 -49.70
CA ALA A 19 19.17 -24.43 -50.61
C ALA A 19 19.03 -23.72 -51.97
N ALA A 20 18.85 -22.40 -51.97
CA ALA A 20 18.76 -21.60 -53.20
C ALA A 20 20.07 -21.62 -53.99
N ALA A 21 21.22 -21.43 -53.32
CA ALA A 21 22.53 -21.52 -53.97
C ALA A 21 22.78 -22.91 -54.57
N SER A 22 22.40 -23.97 -53.86
CA SER A 22 22.52 -25.36 -54.33
C SER A 22 21.57 -25.64 -55.51
N ALA A 23 20.35 -25.11 -55.50
CA ALA A 23 19.39 -25.23 -56.60
C ALA A 23 19.92 -24.58 -57.89
N LEU A 24 20.52 -23.39 -57.76
CA LEU A 24 21.13 -22.67 -58.87
C LEU A 24 22.37 -23.39 -59.42
N ALA A 25 23.23 -23.92 -58.55
CA ALA A 25 24.44 -24.63 -58.96
C ALA A 25 24.15 -26.00 -59.60
N ALA A 26 23.17 -26.74 -59.07
CA ALA A 26 22.85 -28.10 -59.52
C ALA A 26 21.72 -28.16 -60.58
N GLY A 27 21.06 -27.03 -60.88
CA GLY A 27 19.92 -26.97 -61.81
C GLY A 27 18.68 -27.74 -61.35
N GLY A 28 18.61 -28.11 -60.07
CA GLY A 28 17.60 -29.01 -59.52
C GLY A 28 16.39 -28.26 -58.98
N ARG A 29 15.25 -28.32 -59.67
CA ARG A 29 13.95 -27.80 -59.20
C ARG A 29 13.42 -28.48 -57.93
N ALA A 30 13.99 -29.62 -57.55
CA ALA A 30 13.60 -30.33 -56.32
C ALA A 30 13.83 -29.49 -55.06
N LEU A 31 14.80 -28.58 -55.07
CA LEU A 31 15.10 -27.70 -53.93
C LEU A 31 14.13 -26.52 -53.80
N ASP A 32 13.33 -26.22 -54.84
CA ASP A 32 12.28 -25.19 -54.78
C ASP A 32 11.23 -25.53 -53.72
N ALA A 33 11.02 -26.82 -53.44
CA ALA A 33 10.14 -27.31 -52.38
C ALA A 33 10.56 -26.86 -50.97
N ILE A 34 11.82 -26.43 -50.78
CA ILE A 34 12.34 -25.89 -49.52
C ILE A 34 12.48 -24.36 -49.62
N VAL A 35 13.01 -23.86 -50.73
CA VAL A 35 13.29 -22.43 -50.92
C VAL A 35 12.00 -21.61 -50.90
N ILE A 36 10.96 -22.04 -51.62
CA ILE A 36 9.71 -21.29 -51.74
C ILE A 36 9.00 -21.17 -50.37
N PRO A 37 8.76 -22.26 -49.60
CA PRO A 37 8.12 -22.13 -48.30
C PRO A 37 8.92 -21.29 -47.30
N VAL A 38 10.26 -21.42 -47.28
CA VAL A 38 11.11 -20.61 -46.41
C VAL A 38 11.04 -19.14 -46.78
N ALA A 39 11.10 -18.80 -48.08
CA ALA A 39 10.97 -17.43 -48.56
C ALA A 39 9.58 -16.84 -48.23
N ILE A 40 8.51 -17.62 -48.41
CA ILE A 40 7.14 -17.22 -48.04
C ILE A 40 7.05 -16.99 -46.53
N ALA A 41 7.55 -17.91 -45.69
CA ALA A 41 7.50 -17.77 -44.25
C ALA A 41 8.28 -16.54 -43.76
N LEU A 42 9.47 -16.27 -44.32
CA LEU A 42 10.24 -15.08 -44.01
C LEU A 42 9.52 -13.79 -44.42
N ALA A 43 8.98 -13.73 -45.63
CA ALA A 43 8.24 -12.56 -46.12
C ALA A 43 6.96 -12.32 -45.30
N ALA A 44 6.19 -13.39 -45.04
CA ALA A 44 4.96 -13.32 -44.25
C ALA A 44 5.26 -12.89 -42.80
N GLY A 45 6.27 -13.47 -42.16
CA GLY A 45 6.67 -13.13 -40.79
C GLY A 45 7.14 -11.66 -40.68
N TYR A 46 7.97 -11.20 -41.62
CA TYR A 46 8.40 -9.79 -41.67
C TYR A 46 7.22 -8.83 -41.86
N VAL A 47 6.33 -9.10 -42.82
CA VAL A 47 5.14 -8.27 -43.07
C VAL A 47 4.20 -8.27 -41.86
N GLN A 48 4.01 -9.41 -41.20
CA GLN A 48 3.17 -9.52 -40.02
C GLN A 48 3.68 -8.63 -38.88
N VAL A 49 4.97 -8.70 -38.55
CA VAL A 49 5.55 -7.95 -37.41
C VAL A 49 5.74 -6.46 -37.73
N SER A 50 6.06 -6.12 -38.98
CA SER A 50 6.21 -4.71 -39.39
C SER A 50 4.91 -3.92 -39.37
N ARG A 51 3.76 -4.59 -39.51
CA ARG A 51 2.42 -3.97 -39.46
C ARG A 51 1.84 -3.81 -38.06
N VAL A 52 2.53 -4.29 -37.01
CA VAL A 52 2.04 -4.13 -35.64
C VAL A 52 2.41 -2.76 -35.11
N ASP A 53 1.40 -1.97 -34.76
CA ASP A 53 1.56 -0.68 -34.09
C ASP A 53 1.49 -0.83 -32.56
N VAL A 54 1.92 0.20 -31.84
CA VAL A 54 1.85 0.21 -30.37
C VAL A 54 0.39 0.19 -29.94
N PRO A 55 -0.08 -0.86 -29.21
CA PRO A 55 -1.47 -0.92 -28.78
C PRO A 55 -1.72 0.08 -27.65
N ALA A 56 -2.96 0.59 -27.57
CA ALA A 56 -3.42 1.24 -26.35
C ALA A 56 -3.58 0.19 -25.25
N VAL A 57 -3.03 0.49 -24.07
CA VAL A 57 -3.11 -0.36 -22.88
C VAL A 57 -3.70 0.44 -21.74
N ARG A 58 -4.58 -0.19 -20.97
CA ARG A 58 -5.09 0.36 -19.72
C ARG A 58 -4.86 -0.65 -18.61
N HIS A 59 -4.28 -0.19 -17.52
CA HIS A 59 -4.26 -0.93 -16.28
C HIS A 59 -5.65 -0.86 -15.63
N VAL A 60 -6.24 -2.02 -15.33
CA VAL A 60 -7.31 -2.08 -14.33
C VAL A 60 -6.60 -2.05 -12.98
N THR A 61 -6.51 -0.85 -12.40
CA THR A 61 -5.77 -0.58 -11.17
C THR A 61 -6.16 -1.60 -10.09
N PRO A 62 -5.21 -2.34 -9.50
CA PRO A 62 -5.53 -3.15 -8.33
C PRO A 62 -5.98 -2.22 -7.19
N PRO A 63 -6.83 -2.69 -6.28
CA PRO A 63 -7.16 -1.89 -5.12
C PRO A 63 -5.91 -1.60 -4.28
N ASP A 64 -5.89 -0.43 -3.65
CA ASP A 64 -4.97 -0.13 -2.56
C ASP A 64 -4.99 -1.27 -1.53
N GLY A 65 -3.83 -1.54 -0.93
CA GLY A 65 -3.68 -2.69 -0.04
C GLY A 65 -2.50 -2.56 0.89
N PHE A 66 -2.28 -3.58 1.71
CA PHE A 66 -1.27 -3.56 2.76
C PHE A 66 0.03 -4.22 2.29
N VAL A 67 1.17 -3.78 2.82
CA VAL A 67 2.44 -4.50 2.66
C VAL A 67 2.27 -5.97 3.08
N GLY A 68 2.79 -6.88 2.25
CA GLY A 68 2.67 -8.33 2.41
C GLY A 68 1.49 -8.95 1.65
N GLU A 69 0.56 -8.15 1.13
CA GLU A 69 -0.52 -8.65 0.28
C GLU A 69 -0.06 -8.87 -1.17
N THR A 70 -0.71 -9.81 -1.85
CA THR A 70 -0.57 -10.02 -3.30
C THR A 70 -1.91 -9.74 -3.97
N ARG A 71 -1.91 -8.88 -4.99
CA ARG A 71 -3.11 -8.46 -5.72
C ARG A 71 -2.99 -8.82 -7.20
N GLU A 72 -4.11 -9.17 -7.82
CA GLU A 72 -4.19 -9.41 -9.26
C GLU A 72 -4.38 -8.07 -9.99
N VAL A 73 -3.57 -7.83 -11.01
CA VAL A 73 -3.67 -6.70 -11.94
C VAL A 73 -4.06 -7.25 -13.31
N ARG A 74 -4.97 -6.55 -14.00
CA ARG A 74 -5.41 -6.91 -15.34
C ARG A 74 -5.03 -5.80 -16.33
N LEU A 75 -4.35 -6.17 -17.40
CA LEU A 75 -4.04 -5.31 -18.54
C LEU A 75 -5.11 -5.50 -19.60
N GLU A 76 -5.83 -4.43 -19.90
CA GLU A 76 -6.79 -4.39 -21.00
C GLU A 76 -6.12 -3.75 -22.22
N PHE A 77 -6.19 -4.46 -23.36
CA PHE A 77 -5.63 -4.04 -24.63
C PHE A 77 -6.78 -3.79 -25.61
N GLY A 78 -6.81 -2.63 -26.28
CA GLY A 78 -7.80 -2.37 -27.34
C GLY A 78 -8.39 -0.96 -27.35
N PRO A 79 -9.45 -0.71 -28.14
CA PRO A 79 -10.01 0.62 -28.35
C PRO A 79 -10.64 1.23 -27.09
N GLU A 80 -11.10 0.39 -26.15
CA GLU A 80 -11.62 0.85 -24.84
C GLU A 80 -10.51 1.42 -23.93
N ALA A 81 -9.25 1.04 -24.18
CA ALA A 81 -8.07 1.62 -23.53
C ALA A 81 -7.53 2.86 -24.28
N ALA A 82 -8.02 3.14 -25.50
CA ALA A 82 -7.53 4.25 -26.31
C ALA A 82 -8.21 5.55 -25.90
N ARG A 83 -7.41 6.55 -25.45
CA ARG A 83 -7.91 7.90 -25.13
C ARG A 83 -8.54 8.62 -26.34
N ASP A 84 -8.20 8.19 -27.57
CA ASP A 84 -8.62 8.82 -28.84
C ASP A 84 -9.41 7.89 -29.79
N GLY A 85 -9.93 6.75 -29.32
CA GLY A 85 -10.95 5.96 -30.04
C GLY A 85 -10.51 5.20 -31.30
N ASP A 86 -9.24 5.23 -31.70
CA ASP A 86 -8.76 4.63 -32.97
C ASP A 86 -7.63 3.59 -32.78
N ALA A 87 -7.86 2.59 -31.91
CA ALA A 87 -6.89 1.51 -31.68
C ALA A 87 -7.52 0.11 -31.83
N SER A 88 -8.17 -0.16 -32.97
CA SER A 88 -8.47 -1.53 -33.39
C SER A 88 -7.40 -2.03 -34.38
N GLY A 89 -6.26 -2.41 -33.84
CA GLY A 89 -5.27 -3.22 -34.56
C GLY A 89 -5.67 -4.70 -34.60
N PRO A 90 -5.17 -5.50 -35.56
CA PRO A 90 -5.30 -6.96 -35.51
C PRO A 90 -4.60 -7.52 -34.27
N SER A 91 -5.10 -8.64 -33.74
CA SER A 91 -4.44 -9.30 -32.61
C SER A 91 -3.10 -9.92 -33.00
N PHE A 92 -2.17 -9.95 -32.06
CA PHE A 92 -0.83 -10.47 -32.28
C PHE A 92 -0.31 -11.20 -31.05
N LEU A 93 0.64 -12.12 -31.25
CA LEU A 93 1.31 -12.80 -30.16
C LEU A 93 2.46 -11.92 -29.65
N ALA A 94 2.47 -11.67 -28.36
CA ALA A 94 3.56 -10.96 -27.70
C ALA A 94 3.90 -11.58 -26.35
N ASP A 95 5.18 -11.45 -26.01
CA ASP A 95 5.67 -11.66 -24.66
C ASP A 95 5.56 -10.30 -23.93
N VAL A 96 4.69 -10.25 -22.90
CA VAL A 96 4.36 -9.05 -22.13
C VAL A 96 5.24 -9.00 -20.88
N ARG A 97 6.04 -7.94 -20.74
CA ARG A 97 6.82 -7.67 -19.53
C ARG A 97 6.34 -6.38 -18.91
N VAL A 98 5.89 -6.47 -17.66
CA VAL A 98 5.45 -5.31 -16.89
C VAL A 98 6.60 -4.84 -16.01
N GLN A 99 6.98 -3.58 -16.14
CA GLN A 99 7.90 -2.95 -15.20
C GLN A 99 7.14 -2.56 -13.93
N VAL A 100 7.76 -2.77 -12.78
CA VAL A 100 7.18 -2.40 -11.48
C VAL A 100 8.23 -1.61 -10.69
N ASP A 101 7.76 -0.65 -9.89
CA ASP A 101 8.61 0.07 -8.94
C ASP A 101 9.32 -0.87 -7.94
N ALA A 102 10.43 -0.43 -7.35
CA ALA A 102 11.23 -1.19 -6.39
C ALA A 102 10.43 -1.68 -5.16
N GLY A 103 9.36 -0.98 -4.77
CA GLY A 103 8.47 -1.36 -3.67
C GLY A 103 7.41 -2.40 -4.03
N LEU A 104 7.38 -2.86 -5.27
CA LEU A 104 6.48 -3.86 -5.79
C LEU A 104 7.28 -5.04 -6.34
N GLU A 105 6.71 -6.23 -6.26
CA GLU A 105 7.26 -7.41 -6.90
C GLU A 105 6.26 -7.96 -7.92
N GLY A 106 6.64 -7.87 -9.19
CA GLY A 106 5.85 -8.33 -10.33
C GLY A 106 6.37 -9.64 -10.93
N PRO A 107 5.85 -10.05 -12.09
CA PRO A 107 6.28 -11.25 -12.79
C PRO A 107 7.74 -11.11 -13.25
N THR A 108 8.57 -12.11 -12.91
CA THR A 108 9.99 -12.15 -13.30
C THR A 108 10.21 -12.68 -14.72
N ALA A 109 9.24 -13.41 -15.26
CA ALA A 109 9.23 -13.92 -16.62
C ALA A 109 8.15 -13.21 -17.45
N PRO A 110 8.38 -13.01 -18.75
CA PRO A 110 7.36 -12.43 -19.61
C PRO A 110 6.13 -13.35 -19.72
N ILE A 111 4.95 -12.74 -19.84
CA ILE A 111 3.68 -13.44 -20.00
C ILE A 111 3.35 -13.50 -21.48
N ARG A 112 3.33 -14.71 -22.05
CA ARG A 112 2.99 -14.89 -23.46
C ARG A 112 1.48 -14.80 -23.64
N ALA A 113 1.02 -13.84 -24.43
CA ALA A 113 -0.40 -13.58 -24.63
C ALA A 113 -0.74 -13.20 -26.08
N ALA A 114 -2.00 -13.41 -26.44
CA ALA A 114 -2.60 -12.83 -27.64
C ALA A 114 -3.14 -11.43 -27.30
N VAL A 115 -2.37 -10.41 -27.65
CA VAL A 115 -2.71 -9.02 -27.38
C VAL A 115 -3.84 -8.57 -28.30
N GLY A 116 -4.84 -7.89 -27.73
CA GLY A 116 -6.01 -7.36 -28.45
C GLY A 116 -7.22 -8.32 -28.54
N THR A 117 -7.16 -9.50 -27.92
CA THR A 117 -8.33 -10.40 -27.81
C THR A 117 -8.86 -10.51 -26.38
N GLU A 118 -7.97 -10.75 -25.42
CA GLU A 118 -8.34 -10.98 -24.02
C GLU A 118 -7.41 -10.16 -23.10
N PRO A 119 -7.88 -9.77 -21.92
CA PRO A 119 -7.03 -9.11 -20.94
C PRO A 119 -5.94 -10.04 -20.41
N VAL A 120 -4.77 -9.47 -20.08
CA VAL A 120 -3.66 -10.21 -19.47
C VAL A 120 -3.64 -9.96 -17.98
N SER A 121 -3.81 -11.01 -17.19
CA SER A 121 -3.73 -10.95 -15.72
C SER A 121 -2.33 -11.29 -15.21
N TYR A 122 -1.88 -10.60 -14.17
CA TYR A 122 -0.66 -10.93 -13.42
C TYR A 122 -0.81 -10.59 -11.94
N ALA A 123 -0.02 -11.24 -11.10
CA ALA A 123 0.02 -10.96 -9.66
C ALA A 123 1.14 -9.97 -9.34
N VAL A 124 0.87 -9.05 -8.41
CA VAL A 124 1.85 -8.11 -7.85
C VAL A 124 1.82 -8.24 -6.33
N ALA A 125 2.99 -8.45 -5.72
CA ALA A 125 3.15 -8.44 -4.27
C ALA A 125 3.59 -7.05 -3.79
N TYR A 126 2.96 -6.55 -2.74
CA TYR A 126 3.25 -5.25 -2.14
C TYR A 126 4.36 -5.40 -1.11
N ARG A 127 5.55 -4.86 -1.40
CA ARG A 127 6.76 -5.06 -0.57
C ARG A 127 7.07 -3.87 0.32
N GLU A 128 6.87 -2.66 -0.18
CA GLU A 128 7.16 -1.44 0.57
C GLU A 128 5.95 -0.48 0.53
N ARG A 129 5.66 0.20 1.65
CA ARG A 129 4.54 1.15 1.73
C ARG A 129 4.81 2.40 0.89
N GLY A 130 3.77 3.16 0.58
CA GLY A 130 3.83 4.43 -0.15
C GLY A 130 3.07 4.38 -1.47
N GLU A 131 3.14 5.48 -2.22
CA GLU A 131 2.63 5.53 -3.60
C GLU A 131 3.60 4.76 -4.50
N ARG A 132 3.07 3.79 -5.25
CA ARG A 132 3.86 2.89 -6.10
C ARG A 132 3.33 2.90 -7.52
N THR A 133 4.21 2.70 -8.48
CA THR A 133 3.89 2.76 -9.90
C THR A 133 3.96 1.39 -10.55
N LEU A 134 2.92 1.09 -11.34
CA LEU A 134 2.83 -0.06 -12.24
C LEU A 134 3.07 0.43 -13.67
N GLY A 135 3.82 -0.33 -14.45
CA GLY A 135 4.23 0.06 -15.79
C GLY A 135 5.56 0.84 -15.79
N PRO A 136 6.11 1.18 -16.97
CA PRO A 136 5.57 0.93 -18.32
C PRO A 136 5.54 -0.56 -18.70
N VAL A 137 4.88 -0.88 -19.83
CA VAL A 137 4.76 -2.26 -20.34
C VAL A 137 5.61 -2.43 -21.59
N ASP A 138 6.55 -3.38 -21.54
CA ASP A 138 7.34 -3.79 -22.69
C ASP A 138 6.66 -4.98 -23.39
N LEU A 139 6.47 -4.86 -24.70
CA LEU A 139 5.90 -5.90 -25.54
C LEU A 139 6.94 -6.39 -26.53
N THR A 140 7.24 -7.70 -26.51
CA THR A 140 8.04 -8.35 -27.56
C THR A 140 7.10 -9.10 -28.50
N VAL A 141 6.77 -8.49 -29.62
CA VAL A 141 5.89 -9.06 -30.65
C VAL A 141 6.65 -10.13 -31.42
N THR A 142 6.04 -11.30 -31.63
CA THR A 142 6.65 -12.39 -32.41
C THR A 142 5.68 -12.85 -33.50
N ASP A 143 6.17 -13.19 -34.70
CA ASP A 143 5.33 -13.76 -35.76
C ASP A 143 4.92 -15.22 -35.47
N VAL A 144 3.96 -15.75 -36.24
CA VAL A 144 3.44 -17.12 -36.06
C VAL A 144 4.48 -18.22 -36.29
N PHE A 145 5.51 -17.96 -37.10
CA PHE A 145 6.61 -18.88 -37.36
C PHE A 145 7.80 -18.68 -36.39
N GLY A 146 7.78 -17.60 -35.59
CA GLY A 146 8.84 -17.26 -34.64
C GLY A 146 10.18 -16.91 -35.30
N LEU A 147 10.13 -16.36 -36.51
CA LEU A 147 11.28 -15.96 -37.34
C LEU A 147 11.70 -14.51 -37.06
N PHE A 148 10.75 -13.63 -36.74
CA PHE A 148 10.96 -12.22 -36.47
C PHE A 148 10.37 -11.82 -35.12
N GLU A 149 11.02 -10.86 -34.48
CA GLU A 149 10.54 -10.21 -33.27
C GLU A 149 10.63 -8.69 -33.41
N ARG A 150 9.80 -7.96 -32.65
CA ARG A 150 9.84 -6.49 -32.58
C ARG A 150 9.46 -6.05 -31.18
N GLU A 151 10.29 -5.18 -30.62
CA GLU A 151 10.03 -4.56 -29.33
C GLU A 151 9.18 -3.30 -29.51
N LEU A 152 8.16 -3.18 -28.65
CA LEU A 152 7.29 -2.03 -28.50
C LEU A 152 7.25 -1.68 -27.01
N VAL A 153 7.33 -0.40 -26.68
CA VAL A 153 7.14 0.10 -25.32
C VAL A 153 5.81 0.82 -25.27
N VAL A 154 5.01 0.50 -24.26
CA VAL A 154 3.77 1.20 -23.96
C VAL A 154 4.01 2.04 -22.71
N ASP A 155 4.12 3.36 -22.91
CA ASP A 155 4.34 4.35 -21.86
C ASP A 155 3.06 4.66 -21.06
N GLU A 156 2.27 3.63 -20.73
CA GLU A 156 1.14 3.75 -19.80
C GLU A 156 1.59 3.30 -18.41
N THR A 157 1.35 4.14 -17.42
CA THR A 157 1.63 3.85 -16.01
C THR A 157 0.39 4.04 -15.17
N ASP A 158 0.29 3.30 -14.08
CA ASP A 158 -0.78 3.42 -13.10
C ASP A 158 -0.22 3.50 -11.68
N ALA A 159 -0.99 4.06 -10.74
CA ALA A 159 -0.56 4.30 -9.38
C ALA A 159 -1.40 3.49 -8.37
N VAL A 160 -0.72 2.91 -7.37
CA VAL A 160 -1.36 2.21 -6.26
C VAL A 160 -0.79 2.69 -4.93
N THR A 161 -1.65 2.88 -3.93
CA THR A 161 -1.20 3.22 -2.59
C THR A 161 -1.04 1.96 -1.76
N VAL A 162 0.19 1.67 -1.36
CA VAL A 162 0.52 0.57 -0.45
C VAL A 162 0.55 1.11 0.98
N TYR A 163 -0.34 0.59 1.82
CA TYR A 163 -0.43 0.96 3.23
C TYR A 163 0.56 0.18 4.10
N PRO A 164 1.05 0.74 5.22
CA PRO A 164 1.87 0.00 6.17
C PRO A 164 1.09 -1.18 6.76
N PRO A 165 1.75 -2.26 7.23
CA PRO A 165 1.08 -3.37 7.88
C PRO A 165 0.18 -2.92 9.04
N ARG A 166 -0.89 -3.69 9.28
CA ARG A 166 -1.76 -3.51 10.44
C ARG A 166 -1.54 -4.64 11.43
N ASP A 167 -1.29 -4.31 12.68
CA ASP A 167 -1.11 -5.27 13.76
C ASP A 167 -2.17 -5.06 14.83
N PRO A 168 -2.52 -6.10 15.60
CA PRO A 168 -3.39 -5.93 16.75
C PRO A 168 -2.82 -4.95 17.79
N VAL A 169 -3.73 -4.25 18.46
CA VAL A 169 -3.44 -3.48 19.67
C VAL A 169 -4.35 -3.99 20.80
N PRO A 170 -3.81 -4.36 21.99
CA PRO A 170 -4.60 -4.91 23.09
C PRO A 170 -5.76 -4.02 23.49
N THR A 171 -6.91 -4.62 23.80
CA THR A 171 -8.11 -3.84 24.16
C THR A 171 -7.91 -3.02 25.43
N ARG A 172 -7.13 -3.52 26.40
CA ARG A 172 -6.78 -2.76 27.62
C ARG A 172 -6.09 -1.43 27.28
N PHE A 173 -5.14 -1.45 26.34
CA PHE A 173 -4.35 -0.28 25.99
C PHE A 173 -5.23 0.75 25.29
N ARG A 174 -6.06 0.31 24.34
CA ARG A 174 -7.02 1.19 23.66
C ARG A 174 -7.99 1.85 24.64
N ARG A 175 -8.57 1.06 25.55
CA ARG A 175 -9.50 1.57 26.57
C ARG A 175 -8.88 2.62 27.46
N GLU A 176 -7.63 2.46 27.87
CA GLU A 176 -6.96 3.45 28.72
C GLU A 176 -6.88 4.83 28.07
N LEU A 177 -6.76 4.90 26.73
CA LEU A 177 -6.62 6.16 26.00
C LEU A 177 -7.93 6.98 25.97
N TYR A 178 -9.07 6.33 25.82
CA TYR A 178 -10.38 7.01 25.78
C TYR A 178 -11.17 6.90 27.10
N ALA A 179 -10.76 6.07 28.06
CA ALA A 179 -11.42 5.98 29.36
C ALA A 179 -11.07 7.14 30.30
N ALA A 180 -9.86 7.73 30.18
CA ALA A 180 -9.45 8.88 30.97
C ALA A 180 -10.37 10.09 30.74
N ASP A 181 -10.74 10.34 29.48
CA ASP A 181 -11.65 11.42 29.11
C ASP A 181 -13.12 11.14 29.39
N ALA A 182 -13.54 9.88 29.52
CA ALA A 182 -14.92 9.56 29.90
C ALA A 182 -15.26 10.08 31.31
N VAL A 183 -14.27 10.19 32.21
CA VAL A 183 -14.44 10.73 33.56
C VAL A 183 -14.49 12.26 33.53
N ASP A 184 -13.64 12.88 32.71
CA ASP A 184 -13.54 14.35 32.58
C ASP A 184 -14.72 14.95 31.82
N VAL A 185 -15.26 14.25 30.82
CA VAL A 185 -16.49 14.62 30.11
C VAL A 185 -17.73 14.52 31.02
N SER A 186 -17.74 13.62 32.02
CA SER A 186 -18.84 13.59 33.01
C SER A 186 -18.85 14.84 33.89
N ARG A 187 -17.68 15.37 34.23
CA ARG A 187 -17.51 16.63 34.97
C ARG A 187 -17.75 17.85 34.08
N ARG A 188 -17.31 17.81 32.81
CA ARG A 188 -17.49 18.91 31.83
C ARG A 188 -18.91 18.97 31.25
N ARG A 189 -19.69 17.88 31.32
CA ARG A 189 -21.16 17.89 31.12
C ARG A 189 -21.89 18.80 32.11
N GLU A 190 -21.25 19.20 33.21
CA GLU A 190 -21.82 20.16 34.15
C GLU A 190 -21.58 21.63 33.71
N GLU A 191 -20.79 21.87 32.65
CA GLU A 191 -20.54 23.21 32.13
C GLU A 191 -21.67 23.66 31.19
N PHE A 192 -22.53 24.52 31.73
CA PHE A 192 -23.66 25.15 31.04
C PHE A 192 -23.17 26.04 29.89
N ASP A 193 -23.66 25.82 28.67
CA ASP A 193 -23.29 26.60 27.47
C ASP A 193 -24.36 27.66 27.14
N ARG A 194 -25.59 27.22 26.85
CA ARG A 194 -26.69 28.15 26.50
C ARG A 194 -28.07 27.61 26.85
N LEU A 195 -29.07 28.50 26.86
CA LEU A 195 -30.47 28.15 27.04
C LEU A 195 -31.17 28.06 25.68
N ARG A 196 -31.79 26.91 25.41
CA ARG A 196 -32.52 26.61 24.17
C ARG A 196 -33.99 26.27 24.47
N GLU A 197 -34.89 26.53 23.53
CA GLU A 197 -36.28 26.07 23.62
C GLU A 197 -36.38 24.53 23.57
N TYR A 198 -37.20 23.97 24.46
CA TYR A 198 -37.45 22.54 24.55
C TYR A 198 -37.96 21.97 23.21
N THR A 199 -37.28 20.96 22.70
CA THR A 199 -37.74 20.13 21.59
C THR A 199 -38.17 18.77 22.12
N ARG A 200 -39.25 18.23 21.54
CA ARG A 200 -39.75 16.90 21.90
C ARG A 200 -38.66 15.85 21.68
N GLY A 201 -38.13 15.31 22.77
CA GLY A 201 -36.98 14.40 22.78
C GLY A 201 -35.90 14.82 23.79
N ASP A 202 -35.90 16.09 24.21
CA ASP A 202 -35.00 16.60 25.24
C ASP A 202 -35.34 15.97 26.61
N ALA A 203 -34.30 15.63 27.38
CA ALA A 203 -34.47 14.98 28.66
C ALA A 203 -35.03 15.95 29.71
N VAL A 204 -36.07 15.52 30.44
CA VAL A 204 -36.78 16.35 31.42
C VAL A 204 -35.88 16.86 32.55
N ARG A 205 -34.81 16.13 32.86
CA ARG A 205 -33.80 16.51 33.87
C ARG A 205 -33.00 17.77 33.50
N ASP A 206 -32.95 18.12 32.21
CA ASP A 206 -32.17 19.23 31.69
C ASP A 206 -33.00 20.52 31.56
N VAL A 207 -34.28 20.48 31.98
CA VAL A 207 -35.18 21.62 32.01
C VAL A 207 -34.78 22.63 33.08
N HIS A 208 -34.60 23.88 32.68
CA HIS A 208 -34.27 24.98 33.58
C HIS A 208 -35.54 25.58 34.20
N TRP A 209 -36.10 24.92 35.21
CA TRP A 209 -37.36 25.30 35.87
C TRP A 209 -37.43 26.77 36.33
N ALA A 210 -36.33 27.36 36.78
CA ALA A 210 -36.31 28.76 37.21
C ALA A 210 -36.47 29.77 36.05
N THR A 211 -36.16 29.37 34.81
CA THR A 211 -36.35 30.20 33.60
C THR A 211 -37.72 29.92 33.00
N THR A 212 -38.12 28.64 32.95
CA THR A 212 -39.48 28.20 32.57
C THR A 212 -40.56 28.77 33.50
N ALA A 213 -40.26 29.05 34.77
CA ALA A 213 -41.24 29.68 35.67
C ALA A 213 -41.44 31.18 35.37
N LYS A 214 -40.51 31.81 34.63
CA LYS A 214 -40.53 33.25 34.30
C LYS A 214 -40.92 33.53 32.86
N ARG A 215 -41.01 32.49 32.03
CA ARG A 215 -41.38 32.55 30.61
C ARG A 215 -42.42 31.45 30.36
N ASP A 216 -43.47 31.71 29.60
CA ASP A 216 -44.47 30.68 29.23
C ASP A 216 -43.93 29.63 28.22
N GLU A 217 -42.63 29.38 28.23
CA GLU A 217 -41.91 28.49 27.31
C GLU A 217 -40.93 27.61 28.12
N ILE A 218 -40.90 26.30 27.82
CA ILE A 218 -39.99 25.36 28.48
C ILE A 218 -38.60 25.54 27.89
N VAL A 219 -37.63 25.87 28.73
CA VAL A 219 -36.25 26.10 28.32
C VAL A 219 -35.35 25.00 28.87
N VAL A 220 -34.48 24.46 28.02
CA VAL A 220 -33.53 23.38 28.34
C VAL A 220 -32.11 23.96 28.39
N LYS A 221 -31.30 23.49 29.35
CA LYS A 221 -29.85 23.73 29.37
C LYS A 221 -29.20 22.95 28.24
N GLU A 222 -28.63 23.64 27.28
CA GLU A 222 -27.75 23.05 26.26
C GLU A 222 -26.32 23.07 26.81
N PHE A 223 -25.66 21.92 26.77
CA PHE A 223 -24.30 21.73 27.26
C PHE A 223 -23.34 21.64 26.06
N ALA A 224 -22.19 22.31 26.11
CA ALA A 224 -21.20 22.32 25.02
C ALA A 224 -20.68 20.90 24.66
N ALA A 225 -20.85 19.94 25.57
CA ALA A 225 -20.30 18.60 25.49
C ALA A 225 -20.96 17.67 24.45
N GLU A 226 -22.10 18.01 23.85
CA GLU A 226 -22.79 17.09 22.92
C GLU A 226 -22.08 16.94 21.57
N THR A 227 -21.21 17.90 21.21
CA THR A 227 -20.36 17.85 20.00
C THR A 227 -18.92 17.38 20.29
N ALA A 228 -18.49 17.38 21.55
CA ALA A 228 -17.18 16.86 21.96
C ALA A 228 -17.23 15.33 22.07
N ARG A 229 -17.28 14.64 20.93
CA ARG A 229 -16.97 13.21 20.89
C ARG A 229 -15.53 13.04 21.35
N ASN A 230 -15.34 12.33 22.46
CA ASN A 230 -14.08 11.85 23.03
C ASN A 230 -13.13 11.39 21.92
N ARG A 231 -12.19 12.25 21.53
CA ARG A 231 -11.30 12.10 20.39
C ARG A 231 -9.89 11.92 20.92
N VAL A 232 -9.16 10.95 20.37
CA VAL A 232 -7.78 10.69 20.75
C VAL A 232 -6.83 11.38 19.77
N THR A 233 -5.92 12.18 20.30
CA THR A 233 -4.84 12.84 19.54
C THR A 233 -3.58 11.97 19.55
N ILE A 234 -3.08 11.65 18.37
CA ILE A 234 -1.87 10.87 18.14
C ILE A 234 -0.85 11.75 17.43
N ALA A 235 0.30 11.98 18.06
CA ALA A 235 1.46 12.59 17.41
C ALA A 235 2.55 11.54 17.24
N GLY A 236 3.31 11.61 16.15
CA GLY A 236 4.33 10.60 15.89
C GLY A 236 5.55 11.17 15.18
N GLY A 237 6.73 10.65 15.52
CA GLY A 237 7.99 11.02 14.88
C GLY A 237 9.02 9.91 14.95
N THR A 238 10.08 10.07 14.16
CA THR A 238 11.24 9.17 14.15
C THR A 238 12.41 9.80 14.90
N GLU A 239 13.09 9.00 15.70
CA GLU A 239 14.40 9.33 16.26
C GLU A 239 15.47 8.65 15.40
N VAL A 240 16.31 9.44 14.74
CA VAL A 240 17.53 8.89 14.14
C VAL A 240 18.55 8.79 15.27
N ARG A 241 19.03 7.57 15.54
CA ARG A 241 20.10 7.33 16.51
C ARG A 241 21.42 7.87 15.94
N GLY A 242 21.55 9.19 15.93
CA GLY A 242 22.66 9.93 15.30
C GLY A 242 23.17 11.00 16.25
N GLY A 243 24.09 10.61 17.13
CA GLY A 243 24.89 11.50 17.97
C GLY A 243 24.11 12.22 19.06
N GLU A 244 23.95 11.56 20.22
CA GLU A 244 23.90 12.31 21.47
C GLU A 244 25.16 13.19 21.52
N ALA A 245 25.01 14.47 21.21
CA ALA A 245 25.94 15.49 21.63
C ALA A 245 25.95 15.44 23.15
N GLY A 246 26.88 14.64 23.68
CA GLY A 246 27.24 14.60 25.09
C GLY A 246 27.72 15.99 25.50
N GLY A 247 26.79 16.84 25.88
CA GLY A 247 27.04 18.09 26.59
C GLY A 247 27.56 17.76 27.98
N ARG A 248 28.85 17.45 28.07
CA ARG A 248 29.61 17.49 29.32
C ARG A 248 31.03 17.93 28.99
N GLY A 249 31.29 19.21 29.25
CA GLY A 249 32.62 19.79 29.10
C GLY A 249 33.64 19.12 30.01
N ASP A 250 34.88 19.03 29.56
CA ASP A 250 35.96 19.88 30.07
C ASP A 250 37.18 19.77 29.13
N ARG A 251 38.06 20.75 29.25
CA ARG A 251 39.32 21.04 28.55
C ARG A 251 40.17 19.80 28.21
N ASP A 252 40.81 19.79 27.04
CA ASP A 252 42.23 20.19 26.93
C ASP A 252 42.69 20.25 25.45
N GLY A 253 43.59 21.18 25.16
CA GLY A 253 44.09 21.42 23.81
C GLY A 253 45.03 20.31 23.33
N ARG A 254 44.84 19.87 22.08
CA ARG A 254 45.95 19.46 21.22
C ARG A 254 45.51 19.41 19.76
N GLU A 255 46.11 20.31 18.98
CA GLU A 255 46.17 20.25 17.53
C GLU A 255 46.84 18.93 17.11
N ARG A 256 46.13 18.13 16.30
CA ARG A 256 46.76 17.16 15.42
C ARG A 256 46.11 17.24 14.04
N SER A 257 46.93 17.70 13.10
CA SER A 257 46.71 17.66 11.67
C SER A 257 46.72 16.23 11.12
N GLY A 258 45.90 16.00 10.10
CA GLY A 258 46.32 15.26 8.91
C GLY A 258 45.93 13.79 8.81
N PHE A 259 45.38 13.47 7.64
CA PHE A 259 45.15 12.16 7.00
C PHE A 259 43.80 11.46 7.25
N GLY A 260 43.04 11.27 6.15
CA GLY A 260 42.06 10.18 6.03
C GLY A 260 40.63 10.54 5.63
N ALA A 261 40.39 11.54 4.78
CA ALA A 261 39.08 11.69 4.13
C ALA A 261 38.91 10.65 3.01
N ALA A 262 38.63 9.39 3.37
CA ALA A 262 38.25 8.34 2.42
C ALA A 262 37.56 7.16 3.13
N ALA A 263 36.45 7.42 3.82
CA ALA A 263 35.43 6.43 4.21
C ALA A 263 34.23 7.17 4.82
N ARG A 264 33.35 7.77 3.99
CA ARG A 264 32.08 8.35 4.45
C ARG A 264 30.86 7.95 3.60
N GLY A 265 31.03 7.03 2.65
CA GLY A 265 29.92 6.57 1.79
C GLY A 265 29.09 5.43 2.39
N GLY A 266 29.63 4.68 3.36
CA GLY A 266 28.94 3.56 4.01
C GLY A 266 27.96 4.02 5.09
N ASP A 267 28.38 4.95 5.94
CA ASP A 267 27.58 5.46 7.06
C ASP A 267 26.30 6.16 6.56
N SER A 268 26.39 6.95 5.48
CA SER A 268 25.21 7.66 4.95
C SER A 268 24.14 6.73 4.38
N ALA A 269 24.53 5.65 3.71
CA ALA A 269 23.57 4.69 3.15
C ALA A 269 22.90 3.85 4.25
N ALA A 270 23.68 3.46 5.28
CA ALA A 270 23.16 2.78 6.45
C ALA A 270 22.20 3.70 7.25
N ASP A 271 22.57 4.96 7.45
CA ASP A 271 21.73 5.95 8.13
C ASP A 271 20.42 6.23 7.38
N HIS A 272 20.46 6.27 6.04
CA HIS A 272 19.26 6.41 5.22
C HIS A 272 18.35 5.18 5.35
N SER A 273 18.91 3.98 5.33
CA SER A 273 18.14 2.73 5.51
C SER A 273 17.54 2.64 6.91
N ALA A 274 18.29 3.02 7.95
CA ALA A 274 17.80 3.07 9.32
C ALA A 274 16.68 4.12 9.50
N SER A 275 16.83 5.29 8.88
CA SER A 275 15.81 6.35 8.89
C SER A 275 14.53 5.92 8.16
N ALA A 276 14.67 5.21 7.02
CA ALA A 276 13.54 4.61 6.33
C ALA A 276 12.84 3.58 7.24
N ALA A 277 13.58 2.62 7.81
CA ALA A 277 13.04 1.61 8.72
C ALA A 277 12.31 2.23 9.93
N ALA A 278 12.84 3.31 10.51
CA ALA A 278 12.17 4.05 11.58
C ALA A 278 10.83 4.66 11.11
N ALA A 279 10.78 5.19 9.89
CA ALA A 279 9.54 5.72 9.31
C ALA A 279 8.53 4.61 9.01
N ASP A 280 8.99 3.44 8.56
CA ASP A 280 8.16 2.24 8.37
C ASP A 280 7.50 1.81 9.68
N GLU A 281 8.27 1.72 10.77
CA GLU A 281 7.76 1.38 12.09
C GLU A 281 6.82 2.46 12.64
N LEU A 282 7.12 3.75 12.43
CA LEU A 282 6.22 4.84 12.79
C LEU A 282 4.86 4.71 12.08
N ALA A 283 4.87 4.49 10.77
CA ALA A 283 3.67 4.35 9.97
C ALA A 283 2.84 3.13 10.40
N ARG A 284 3.50 2.00 10.65
CA ARG A 284 2.89 0.75 11.11
C ARG A 284 2.24 0.89 12.48
N ALA A 285 2.95 1.45 13.46
CA ALA A 285 2.43 1.68 14.81
C ALA A 285 1.25 2.65 14.80
N THR A 286 1.36 3.74 14.03
CA THR A 286 0.29 4.74 13.90
C THR A 286 -0.95 4.17 13.25
N ALA A 287 -0.81 3.49 12.11
CA ALA A 287 -1.94 2.86 11.43
C ALA A 287 -2.63 1.82 12.32
N SER A 288 -1.85 0.99 13.01
CA SER A 288 -2.39 -0.03 13.92
C SER A 288 -3.20 0.57 15.06
N LEU A 289 -2.67 1.59 15.75
CA LEU A 289 -3.38 2.24 16.85
C LEU A 289 -4.60 3.03 16.37
N ALA A 290 -4.42 3.89 15.36
CA ALA A 290 -5.48 4.76 14.86
C ALA A 290 -6.65 3.96 14.28
N LEU A 291 -6.38 2.92 13.49
CA LEU A 291 -7.43 2.03 13.01
C LEU A 291 -8.13 1.31 14.15
N ALA A 292 -7.39 0.78 15.13
CA ALA A 292 -8.01 0.08 16.24
C ALA A 292 -8.88 0.98 17.12
N LEU A 293 -8.61 2.29 17.19
CA LEU A 293 -9.46 3.28 17.85
C LEU A 293 -10.70 3.62 17.00
N LEU A 294 -10.53 3.81 15.68
CA LEU A 294 -11.65 4.03 14.76
C LEU A 294 -12.62 2.84 14.74
N ASP A 295 -12.09 1.63 14.93
CA ASP A 295 -12.85 0.38 15.03
C ASP A 295 -13.68 0.31 16.31
N ASP A 296 -13.19 0.90 17.39
CA ASP A 296 -13.91 1.10 18.65
C ASP A 296 -14.93 2.26 18.58
N GLY A 297 -15.03 2.95 17.43
CA GLY A 297 -15.91 4.10 17.24
C GLY A 297 -15.36 5.41 17.80
N VAL A 298 -14.06 5.45 18.11
CA VAL A 298 -13.39 6.63 18.67
C VAL A 298 -12.75 7.43 17.53
N PRO A 299 -13.14 8.71 17.31
CA PRO A 299 -12.47 9.56 16.33
C PRO A 299 -11.02 9.84 16.76
N VAL A 300 -10.15 10.09 15.78
CA VAL A 300 -8.73 10.37 16.03
C VAL A 300 -8.25 11.60 15.27
N ASP A 301 -7.36 12.37 15.89
CA ASP A 301 -6.53 13.37 15.21
C ASP A 301 -5.10 12.85 15.16
N VAL A 302 -4.53 12.72 13.96
CA VAL A 302 -3.20 12.16 13.76
C VAL A 302 -2.28 13.23 13.17
N ARG A 303 -1.10 13.42 13.75
CA ARG A 303 -0.04 14.30 13.28
C ARG A 303 1.25 13.51 13.10
N LEU A 304 1.74 13.45 11.87
CA LEU A 304 2.97 12.75 11.46
C LEU A 304 3.84 13.70 10.63
N PRO A 305 5.11 13.38 10.35
CA PRO A 305 5.95 14.18 9.47
C PRO A 305 5.34 14.38 8.08
N GLY A 306 4.55 13.41 7.61
CA GLY A 306 3.83 13.47 6.33
C GLY A 306 2.59 14.36 6.32
N GLY A 307 2.19 14.96 7.45
CA GLY A 307 1.03 15.84 7.55
C GLY A 307 0.11 15.52 8.73
N ARG A 308 -1.13 16.00 8.66
CA ARG A 308 -2.13 15.82 9.71
C ARG A 308 -3.48 15.42 9.15
N VAL A 309 -4.26 14.67 9.92
CA VAL A 309 -5.61 14.26 9.53
C VAL A 309 -6.53 14.17 10.75
N SER A 310 -7.80 14.53 10.54
CA SER A 310 -8.86 14.43 11.55
C SER A 310 -9.89 13.42 11.07
N ALA A 311 -9.84 12.20 11.60
CA ALA A 311 -10.58 11.06 11.08
C ALA A 311 -11.76 10.70 12.00
N ALA A 312 -12.94 10.55 11.41
CA ALA A 312 -14.12 10.00 12.07
C ALA A 312 -14.23 8.48 11.81
N PRO A 313 -14.90 7.71 12.68
CA PRO A 313 -15.17 6.29 12.44
C PRO A 313 -15.86 6.04 11.10
N GLY A 314 -15.46 4.97 10.41
CA GLY A 314 -15.99 4.58 9.10
C GLY A 314 -14.92 4.51 8.00
N GLY A 315 -15.34 4.09 6.80
CA GLY A 315 -14.42 3.79 5.70
C GLY A 315 -13.57 4.99 5.25
N ARG A 316 -14.16 6.20 5.23
CA ARG A 316 -13.45 7.42 4.84
C ARG A 316 -12.32 7.77 5.80
N GLY A 317 -12.60 7.82 7.11
CA GLY A 317 -11.59 8.17 8.11
C GLY A 317 -10.48 7.12 8.20
N ARG A 318 -10.82 5.83 8.07
CA ARG A 318 -9.82 4.76 7.97
C ARG A 318 -8.88 4.97 6.79
N ARG A 319 -9.41 5.27 5.60
CA ARG A 319 -8.61 5.52 4.39
C ARG A 319 -7.72 6.75 4.55
N GLU A 320 -8.27 7.84 5.06
CA GLU A 320 -7.54 9.09 5.32
C GLU A 320 -6.32 8.89 6.25
N VAL A 321 -6.44 8.08 7.30
CA VAL A 321 -5.33 7.68 8.18
C VAL A 321 -4.30 6.83 7.44
N LEU A 322 -4.76 5.85 6.66
CA LEU A 322 -3.88 4.94 5.91
C LEU A 322 -3.06 5.66 4.84
N GLU A 323 -3.68 6.59 4.11
CA GLU A 323 -3.00 7.44 3.12
C GLU A 323 -1.94 8.34 3.78
N LEU A 324 -2.25 8.93 4.95
CA LEU A 324 -1.26 9.70 5.71
C LEU A 324 -0.08 8.83 6.15
N ALA A 325 -0.36 7.63 6.68
CA ALA A 325 0.68 6.71 7.14
C ALA A 325 1.54 6.17 5.97
N ALA A 326 0.94 5.92 4.80
CA ALA A 326 1.66 5.49 3.61
C ALA A 326 2.68 6.52 3.10
N ARG A 327 2.33 7.81 3.17
CA ARG A 327 3.21 8.92 2.74
C ARG A 327 4.17 9.43 3.83
N THR A 328 4.05 8.92 5.05
CA THR A 328 4.88 9.40 6.17
C THR A 328 6.32 8.92 6.02
N GLY A 329 7.26 9.86 5.85
CA GLY A 329 8.70 9.63 5.90
C GLY A 329 9.31 9.89 7.29
N PRO A 330 10.66 9.85 7.40
CA PRO A 330 11.34 10.19 8.65
C PRO A 330 11.16 11.67 8.99
N GLY A 331 11.10 11.98 10.29
CA GLY A 331 10.98 13.33 10.81
C GLY A 331 10.44 13.34 12.23
N ALA A 332 10.70 14.42 12.96
CA ALA A 332 10.15 14.64 14.29
C ALA A 332 8.89 15.50 14.22
N VAL A 333 7.91 15.19 15.06
CA VAL A 333 6.74 16.04 15.32
C VAL A 333 6.72 16.28 16.82
N ALA A 334 6.84 17.54 17.24
CA ALA A 334 6.67 17.92 18.63
C ALA A 334 5.20 18.26 18.86
N ASP A 335 4.58 17.58 19.82
CA ASP A 335 3.21 17.84 20.23
C ASP A 335 3.02 17.36 21.67
N ASP A 336 3.30 18.26 22.62
CA ASP A 336 3.21 17.97 24.05
C ASP A 336 1.76 17.82 24.54
N GLU A 337 0.77 18.17 23.70
CA GLU A 337 -0.66 18.09 24.00
C GLU A 337 -1.31 16.79 23.47
N ALA A 338 -0.55 15.93 22.76
CA ALA A 338 -1.07 14.68 22.25
C ALA A 338 -1.33 13.66 23.37
N ASP A 339 -2.50 13.03 23.36
CA ASP A 339 -2.85 11.93 24.28
C ASP A 339 -1.86 10.76 24.15
N VAL A 340 -1.39 10.51 22.92
CA VAL A 340 -0.36 9.52 22.62
C VAL A 340 0.70 10.11 21.70
N THR A 341 1.95 10.00 22.13
CA THR A 341 3.12 10.25 21.26
C THR A 341 3.73 8.91 20.83
N ILE A 342 4.02 8.76 19.54
CA ILE A 342 4.70 7.60 18.95
C ILE A 342 6.12 8.00 18.60
N VAL A 343 7.09 7.31 19.15
CA VAL A 343 8.50 7.50 18.82
C VAL A 343 9.02 6.20 18.21
N ALA A 344 9.49 6.27 16.97
CA ALA A 344 10.04 5.12 16.25
C ALA A 344 11.52 5.32 15.93
N ASP A 345 12.28 4.25 16.04
CA ASP A 345 13.66 4.14 15.58
C ASP A 345 13.80 2.85 14.74
N ALA A 346 15.03 2.51 14.34
CA ALA A 346 15.28 1.32 13.52
C ALA A 346 15.02 -0.01 14.28
N ASP A 347 14.97 0.01 15.61
CA ASP A 347 14.72 -1.17 16.45
C ASP A 347 13.22 -1.38 16.71
N GLY A 348 12.39 -0.34 16.56
CA GLY A 348 10.93 -0.42 16.65
C GLY A 348 10.26 0.89 17.09
N ALA A 349 8.98 0.79 17.44
CA ALA A 349 8.19 1.93 17.93
C ALA A 349 7.79 1.79 19.41
N ARG A 350 7.67 2.94 20.09
CA ARG A 350 7.16 3.06 21.46
C ARG A 350 6.02 4.06 21.51
N PHE A 351 4.95 3.71 22.22
CA PHE A 351 3.86 4.62 22.56
C PHE A 351 4.15 5.26 23.92
N ARG A 352 4.05 6.58 24.01
CA ARG A 352 4.10 7.35 25.25
C ARG A 352 2.72 7.97 25.50
N ALA A 353 2.12 7.66 26.63
CA ALA A 353 0.83 8.19 27.07
C ALA A 353 0.96 8.63 28.54
N GLY A 354 0.99 9.94 28.77
CA GLY A 354 1.41 10.51 30.05
C GLY A 354 2.82 10.05 30.44
N ASP A 355 3.00 9.59 31.69
CA ASP A 355 4.29 9.11 32.21
C ASP A 355 4.66 7.68 31.77
N ARG A 356 3.79 7.01 31.01
CA ARG A 356 3.97 5.60 30.65
C ARG A 356 4.50 5.50 29.22
N SER A 357 5.53 4.66 29.05
CA SER A 357 6.06 4.28 27.74
C SER A 357 5.93 2.78 27.55
N VAL A 358 5.34 2.34 26.45
CA VAL A 358 5.12 0.92 26.14
C VAL A 358 5.63 0.61 24.74
N SER A 359 6.36 -0.50 24.59
CA SER A 359 6.83 -1.00 23.30
C SER A 359 5.66 -1.49 22.45
N PHE A 360 5.64 -1.08 21.16
CA PHE A 360 4.65 -1.59 20.21
C PHE A 360 4.79 -3.09 19.98
N ALA A 361 6.01 -3.61 19.96
CA ALA A 361 6.26 -5.04 19.79
C ALA A 361 5.72 -5.86 20.98
N ASP A 362 5.77 -5.32 22.20
CA ASP A 362 5.19 -5.96 23.38
C ASP A 362 3.67 -6.00 23.31
N LEU A 363 3.04 -4.88 22.92
CA LEU A 363 1.59 -4.80 22.74
C LEU A 363 1.09 -5.77 21.67
N ARG A 364 1.82 -5.89 20.55
CA ARG A 364 1.47 -6.86 19.50
C ARG A 364 1.48 -8.29 20.03
N ARG A 365 2.56 -8.68 20.71
CA ARG A 365 2.70 -10.03 21.29
C ARG A 365 1.60 -10.33 22.30
N GLU A 366 1.24 -9.36 23.13
CA GLU A 366 0.15 -9.50 24.08
C GLU A 366 -1.19 -9.74 23.38
N ALA A 367 -1.53 -8.92 22.39
CA ALA A 367 -2.81 -9.04 21.70
C ALA A 367 -2.91 -10.29 20.82
N GLU A 368 -1.79 -10.79 20.29
CA GLU A 368 -1.74 -12.11 19.65
C GLU A 368 -2.09 -13.23 20.65
N GLY A 369 -1.56 -13.16 21.87
CA GLY A 369 -1.91 -14.11 22.95
C GLY A 369 -3.39 -14.06 23.37
N GLU A 370 -4.00 -12.87 23.40
CA GLU A 370 -5.44 -12.72 23.65
C GLU A 370 -6.29 -13.45 22.61
N ARG A 371 -5.92 -13.36 21.32
CA ARG A 371 -6.64 -14.02 20.22
C ARG A 371 -6.53 -15.54 20.28
N THR A 372 -5.32 -16.07 20.49
CA THR A 372 -5.12 -17.53 20.58
C THR A 372 -5.93 -18.13 21.73
N THR A 373 -5.94 -17.46 22.89
CA THR A 373 -6.73 -17.91 24.06
C THR A 373 -8.23 -17.89 23.76
N GLY A 374 -8.71 -16.88 23.03
CA GLY A 374 -10.11 -16.79 22.58
C GLY A 374 -10.51 -17.92 21.64
N ASP A 375 -9.70 -18.17 20.60
CA ASP A 375 -9.92 -19.24 19.62
C ASP A 375 -9.94 -20.63 20.29
N ASP A 376 -9.02 -20.88 21.23
CA ASP A 376 -8.98 -22.13 21.98
C ASP A 376 -10.22 -22.32 22.87
N ALA A 377 -10.71 -21.23 23.48
CA ALA A 377 -11.93 -21.26 24.28
C ALA A 377 -13.17 -21.51 23.41
N GLU A 378 -13.23 -20.94 22.21
CA GLU A 378 -14.33 -21.15 21.26
C GLU A 378 -14.33 -22.57 20.70
N ARG A 379 -13.16 -23.12 20.35
CA ARG A 379 -13.01 -24.53 19.95
C ARG A 379 -13.48 -25.49 21.05
N ARG A 380 -13.06 -25.27 22.30
CA ARG A 380 -13.52 -26.11 23.44
C ARG A 380 -15.04 -26.05 23.63
N ARG A 381 -15.65 -24.87 23.50
CA ARG A 381 -17.12 -24.73 23.57
C ARG A 381 -17.83 -25.45 22.42
N ALA A 382 -17.24 -25.44 21.22
CA ALA A 382 -17.79 -26.17 20.07
C ALA A 382 -17.69 -27.69 20.27
N ASP A 383 -16.58 -28.18 20.82
CA ASP A 383 -16.38 -29.60 21.14
C ASP A 383 -17.34 -30.06 22.27
N ASP A 384 -17.47 -29.29 23.35
CA ASP A 384 -18.43 -29.57 24.44
C ASP A 384 -19.89 -29.58 23.94
N ALA A 385 -20.23 -28.70 22.99
CA ALA A 385 -21.56 -28.65 22.38
C ALA A 385 -21.82 -29.80 21.41
N ALA A 386 -20.77 -30.40 20.83
CA ALA A 386 -20.87 -31.58 19.98
C ALA A 386 -21.04 -32.86 20.83
N ASP A 387 -20.26 -33.00 21.91
CA ASP A 387 -20.32 -34.13 22.84
C ASP A 387 -21.65 -34.16 23.62
N GLY A 388 -22.15 -32.99 24.02
CA GLY A 388 -23.46 -32.84 24.65
C GLY A 388 -24.68 -33.21 23.77
N ARG A 389 -24.49 -33.39 22.46
CA ARG A 389 -25.56 -33.88 21.55
C ARG A 389 -25.58 -35.40 21.39
N GLU A 390 -24.53 -36.12 21.81
CA GLU A 390 -24.46 -37.58 21.65
C GLU A 390 -25.13 -38.35 22.81
N VAL A 391 -25.41 -37.69 23.93
CA VAL A 391 -26.04 -38.30 25.13
C VAL A 391 -27.57 -38.21 25.13
N ALA A 392 -28.19 -37.64 24.09
CA ALA A 392 -29.64 -37.50 23.98
C ALA A 392 -30.22 -38.33 22.82
N SER A 393 -30.25 -39.65 22.97
CA SER A 393 -31.31 -40.48 22.40
C SER A 393 -31.55 -41.70 23.31
N PRO A 394 -32.82 -41.96 23.70
CA PRO A 394 -33.19 -42.89 24.76
C PRO A 394 -33.13 -44.38 24.40
#